data_AF-A0A2V8XH66-F1
#
_entry.id   AF-A0A2V8XH66-F1
#
_cell.length_a   1.000
_cell.length_b   1.000
_cell.length_c   1.000
_cell.angle_alpha   90.00
_cell.angle_beta   90.00
_cell.angle_gamma   90.00
#
_symmetry.space_group_name_H-M   'P 1'
#
loop_
_entity.id
_entity.type
_entity.pdbx_description
1 polymer ?
#
loop_
_entity_poly.entity_id
_entity_poly.type
_entity_poly.pdbx_seq_one_letter_code
_entity_poly.pdbx_strand_id
1 'polypeptide(L)'
;MRAKIRKLATFVEETCTEMGRAIQPPTRRAACVAVIENPCAGKYVEDLTELMDIGEELGELLTQRAVAALGISGNTVESYGKAAAVGENGELEHAAAVLHPKLGAPVRKVLGKGAALIPSSKKRGGLGVALDIPLGHKDAAFVRSH
;
A
#
# COMPACT_ATOMS: atom_id res chain seq x y z
N MET A 1 1.02 -0.30 18.30
CA MET A 1 0.13 -0.52 17.16
C MET A 1 -1.28 -0.18 17.57
N ARG A 2 -1.79 0.95 17.10
CA ARG A 2 -3.16 1.46 17.31
C ARG A 2 -4.18 0.72 16.44
N ALA A 3 -3.76 0.26 15.27
CA ALA A 3 -4.62 -0.47 14.36
C ALA A 3 -5.16 -1.77 14.99
N LYS A 4 -6.49 -1.91 15.07
CA LYS A 4 -7.16 -3.16 15.41
C LYS A 4 -7.29 -4.02 14.15
N ILE A 5 -6.28 -4.86 13.90
CA ILE A 5 -6.20 -5.68 12.68
C ILE A 5 -7.01 -6.98 12.85
N ARG A 6 -8.03 -7.17 12.00
CA ARG A 6 -8.79 -8.42 11.92
C ARG A 6 -8.13 -9.47 11.03
N LYS A 7 -7.49 -9.03 9.95
CA LYS A 7 -6.86 -9.93 8.95
C LYS A 7 -5.67 -9.25 8.29
N LEU A 8 -4.63 -10.04 8.03
CA LEU A 8 -3.57 -9.72 7.09
C LEU A 8 -3.63 -10.70 5.92
N ALA A 9 -3.40 -10.21 4.71
CA ALA A 9 -3.27 -11.02 3.51
C ALA A 9 -2.05 -10.57 2.71
N THR A 10 -1.31 -11.53 2.16
CA THR A 10 -0.13 -11.26 1.34
C THR A 10 -0.30 -11.98 0.01
N PHE A 11 -0.04 -11.25 -1.07
CA PHE A 11 -0.15 -11.73 -2.45
C PHE A 11 1.23 -11.58 -3.09
N VAL A 12 1.65 -12.58 -3.84
CA VAL A 12 2.86 -12.54 -4.68
C VAL A 12 2.44 -12.95 -6.09
N GLU A 13 2.82 -12.12 -7.06
CA GLU A 13 2.61 -12.36 -8.49
C GLU A 13 3.98 -12.44 -9.16
N GLU A 14 4.16 -13.43 -10.03
CA GLU A 14 5.32 -13.54 -10.91
C GLU A 14 4.84 -13.59 -12.37
N THR A 15 5.36 -12.68 -13.20
CA THR A 15 5.06 -12.67 -14.64
C THR A 15 6.25 -13.28 -15.39
N CYS A 16 6.09 -14.54 -15.82
CA CYS A 16 7.14 -15.28 -16.54
C CYS A 16 7.15 -14.99 -18.05
N THR A 17 6.01 -14.60 -18.62
CA THR A 17 5.87 -14.29 -20.05
C THR A 17 4.83 -13.21 -20.25
N GLU A 18 5.03 -12.33 -21.23
CA GLU A 18 4.03 -11.33 -21.64
C GLU A 18 4.08 -11.14 -23.15
N MET A 19 2.90 -11.12 -23.79
CA MET A 19 2.77 -11.02 -25.25
C MET A 19 3.65 -12.02 -26.03
N GLY A 20 3.72 -13.26 -25.53
CA GLY A 20 4.51 -14.35 -26.13
C GLY A 20 6.03 -14.22 -25.96
N ARG A 21 6.52 -13.23 -25.20
CA ARG A 21 7.94 -13.06 -24.89
C ARG A 21 8.23 -13.54 -23.48
N ALA A 22 9.30 -14.32 -23.31
CA ALA A 22 9.81 -14.68 -22.00
C ALA A 22 10.39 -13.45 -21.28
N ILE A 23 10.13 -13.35 -19.98
CA ILE A 23 10.67 -12.32 -19.10
C ILE A 23 11.71 -12.99 -18.20
N GLN A 24 12.98 -12.63 -18.37
CA GLN A 24 14.10 -13.26 -17.66
C GLN A 24 14.99 -12.19 -17.00
N PRO A 25 15.06 -12.15 -15.65
CA PRO A 25 14.23 -12.92 -14.71
C PRO A 25 12.75 -12.46 -14.74
N PRO A 26 11.78 -13.31 -14.33
CA PRO A 26 10.38 -12.91 -14.19
C PRO A 26 10.23 -11.64 -13.36
N THR A 27 9.34 -10.73 -13.78
CA THR A 27 8.98 -9.60 -12.93
C THR A 27 8.11 -10.11 -11.79
N ARG A 28 8.31 -9.54 -10.59
CA ARG A 28 7.61 -9.97 -9.39
C ARG A 28 7.00 -8.78 -8.67
N ARG A 29 5.79 -8.96 -8.15
CA ARG A 29 5.08 -7.96 -7.35
C ARG A 29 4.58 -8.62 -6.08
N ALA A 30 4.59 -7.87 -4.98
CA ALA A 30 3.96 -8.30 -3.75
C ALA A 30 3.07 -7.19 -3.19
N ALA A 31 1.91 -7.58 -2.66
CA ALA A 31 1.01 -6.71 -1.95
C ALA A 31 0.71 -7.32 -0.58
N CYS A 32 0.87 -6.53 0.48
CA CYS A 32 0.42 -6.89 1.82
C CYS A 32 -0.72 -5.97 2.23
N VAL A 33 -1.83 -6.54 2.68
CA VAL A 33 -3.09 -5.84 2.97
C VAL A 33 -3.50 -6.12 4.41
N ALA A 34 -3.90 -5.08 5.14
CA ALA A 34 -4.55 -5.18 6.44
C ALA A 34 -6.03 -4.83 6.34
N VAL A 35 -6.88 -5.61 7.00
CA VAL A 35 -8.27 -5.24 7.27
C VAL A 35 -8.38 -4.82 8.72
N ILE A 36 -8.77 -3.56 8.94
CA ILE A 36 -8.81 -2.93 10.26
C ILE A 36 -10.22 -2.44 10.61
N GLU A 37 -10.48 -2.30 11.90
CA GLU A 37 -11.62 -1.51 12.39
C GLU A 37 -11.44 -0.03 12.03
N ASN A 38 -12.51 0.63 11.57
CA ASN A 38 -12.51 2.07 11.33
C ASN A 38 -13.08 2.81 12.56
N PRO A 39 -12.27 3.58 13.33
CA PRO A 39 -12.72 4.30 14.53
C PRO A 39 -13.72 5.44 14.23
N CYS A 40 -13.81 5.87 12.97
CA CYS A 40 -14.70 6.94 12.52
C CYS A 40 -15.96 6.41 11.81
N ALA A 41 -16.20 5.09 11.78
CA ALA A 41 -17.38 4.55 11.10
C ALA A 41 -18.70 5.02 11.76
N GLY A 42 -19.68 5.37 10.92
CA GLY A 42 -21.04 5.75 11.34
C GLY A 42 -21.18 7.17 11.91
N LYS A 43 -20.13 8.00 11.87
CA LYS A 43 -20.15 9.37 12.38
C LYS A 43 -19.23 10.26 11.54
N TYR A 44 -19.53 11.56 11.53
CA TYR A 44 -18.64 12.58 10.96
C TYR A 44 -17.59 12.98 11.99
N VAL A 45 -16.32 13.01 11.59
CA VAL A 45 -15.18 13.35 12.46
C VAL A 45 -14.25 14.28 11.69
N GLU A 46 -14.00 15.48 12.22
CA GLU A 46 -13.09 16.44 11.59
C GLU A 46 -11.62 16.08 11.81
N ASP A 47 -11.25 15.67 13.03
CA ASP A 47 -9.90 15.25 13.34
C ASP A 47 -9.68 13.77 13.01
N LEU A 48 -8.99 13.53 11.89
CA LEU A 48 -8.65 12.19 11.41
C LEU A 48 -7.24 11.75 11.81
N THR A 49 -6.60 12.41 12.79
CA THR A 49 -5.22 12.12 13.22
C THR A 49 -5.04 10.65 13.61
N GLU A 50 -6.03 10.03 14.26
CA GLU A 50 -5.95 8.61 14.63
C GLU A 50 -5.78 7.70 13.40
N LEU A 51 -6.51 7.97 12.31
CA LEU A 51 -6.39 7.22 11.06
C LEU A 51 -5.05 7.49 10.36
N MET A 52 -4.50 8.70 10.46
CA MET A 52 -3.18 9.04 9.91
C MET A 52 -2.06 8.29 10.64
N ASP A 53 -2.14 8.22 11.96
CA ASP A 53 -1.16 7.51 12.79
C ASP A 53 -1.28 5.98 12.58
N ILE A 54 -2.49 5.46 12.39
CA ILE A 54 -2.71 4.07 11.95
C ILE A 54 -2.04 3.83 10.58
N GLY A 55 -2.20 4.75 9.64
CA GLY A 55 -1.56 4.68 8.32
C GLY A 55 -0.04 4.63 8.39
N GLU A 56 0.56 5.40 9.29
CA GLU A 56 2.00 5.40 9.55
C GLU A 56 2.51 4.02 10.02
N GLU A 57 1.88 3.45 11.05
CA GLU A 57 2.25 2.12 11.58
C GLU A 57 2.05 1.01 10.54
N LEU A 58 0.93 1.06 9.80
CA LEU A 58 0.65 0.08 8.75
C LEU A 58 1.63 0.22 7.58
N GLY A 59 2.10 1.43 7.27
CA GLY A 59 3.13 1.68 6.26
C GLY A 59 4.39 0.86 6.51
N GLU A 60 4.89 0.85 7.75
CA GLU A 60 6.06 0.05 8.12
C GLU A 60 5.76 -1.45 8.04
N LEU A 61 4.70 -1.90 8.73
CA LEU A 61 4.34 -3.31 8.84
C LEU A 61 4.12 -3.97 7.47
N LEU A 62 3.31 -3.34 6.62
CA LEU A 62 2.92 -3.91 5.33
C LEU A 62 4.09 -3.92 4.34
N THR A 63 4.95 -2.90 4.38
CA THR A 63 6.15 -2.86 3.54
C THR A 63 7.14 -3.95 3.94
N GLN A 64 7.40 -4.14 5.25
CA GLN A 64 8.27 -5.22 5.73
C GLN A 64 7.77 -6.59 5.28
N ARG A 65 6.46 -6.84 5.39
CA ARG A 65 5.85 -8.10 4.95
C ARG A 65 5.93 -8.30 3.44
N ALA A 66 5.69 -7.27 2.64
CA ALA A 66 5.78 -7.36 1.19
C ALA A 66 7.22 -7.66 0.72
N VAL A 67 8.21 -6.97 1.31
CA VAL A 67 9.64 -7.21 1.03
C VAL A 67 10.05 -8.63 1.44
N ALA A 68 9.62 -9.08 2.63
CA ALA A 68 9.88 -10.44 3.09
C ALA A 68 9.25 -11.50 2.17
N ALA A 69 8.04 -11.26 1.67
CA ALA A 69 7.36 -12.16 0.74
C ALA A 69 8.06 -12.26 -0.62
N LEU A 70 8.71 -11.19 -1.08
CA LEU A 70 9.55 -11.21 -2.29
C LEU A 70 10.89 -11.93 -2.07
N GLY A 71 11.30 -12.14 -0.81
CA GLY A 71 12.58 -12.75 -0.47
C GLY A 71 13.78 -11.88 -0.87
N ILE A 72 13.63 -10.55 -0.87
CA ILE A 72 14.67 -9.60 -1.30
C ILE A 72 14.96 -8.57 -0.20
N SER A 73 16.03 -7.79 -0.39
CA SER A 73 16.29 -6.60 0.43
C SER A 73 15.43 -5.43 -0.03
N GLY A 74 14.91 -4.62 0.90
CA GLY A 74 14.11 -3.43 0.57
C GLY A 74 14.83 -2.45 -0.37
N ASN A 75 16.17 -2.39 -0.31
CA ASN A 75 16.98 -1.55 -1.19
C ASN A 75 16.83 -1.90 -2.68
N THR A 76 16.52 -3.16 -2.99
CA THR A 76 16.39 -3.69 -4.35
C THR A 76 14.98 -3.57 -4.92
N VAL A 77 13.99 -3.11 -4.14
CA VAL A 77 12.64 -2.82 -4.64
C VAL A 77 12.71 -1.67 -5.63
N GLU A 78 12.11 -1.83 -6.81
CA GLU A 78 12.13 -0.82 -7.89
C GLU A 78 10.87 0.05 -7.91
N SER A 79 9.70 -0.51 -7.59
CA SER A 79 8.41 0.19 -7.60
C SER A 79 7.66 0.04 -6.30
N TYR A 80 6.82 1.02 -6.01
CA TYR A 80 5.91 0.98 -4.86
C TYR A 80 4.56 1.65 -5.16
N GLY A 81 3.62 1.43 -4.26
CA GLY A 81 2.27 1.96 -4.35
C GLY A 81 1.56 1.79 -3.03
N LYS A 82 0.47 2.54 -2.84
CA LYS A 82 -0.40 2.40 -1.68
C LYS A 82 -1.86 2.55 -2.09
N ALA A 83 -2.76 1.85 -1.44
CA ALA A 83 -4.18 2.02 -1.68
C ALA A 83 -4.98 1.76 -0.42
N ALA A 84 -6.17 2.36 -0.33
CA ALA A 84 -7.09 2.12 0.76
C ALA A 84 -8.53 2.02 0.25
N ALA A 85 -9.25 1.02 0.75
CA ALA A 85 -10.69 0.92 0.60
C ALA A 85 -11.36 1.16 1.95
N VAL A 86 -12.40 2.00 1.97
CA VAL A 86 -13.24 2.21 3.15
C VAL A 86 -14.57 1.51 2.95
N GLY A 87 -15.06 0.87 4.02
CA GLY A 87 -16.38 0.23 4.04
C GLY A 87 -17.53 1.23 3.95
N GLU A 88 -18.74 0.72 3.74
CA GLU A 88 -19.94 1.53 3.47
C GLU A 88 -20.28 2.52 4.58
N ASN A 89 -19.99 2.20 5.84
CA ASN A 89 -20.25 3.10 6.98
C ASN A 89 -19.13 4.13 7.22
N GLY A 90 -18.15 4.26 6.31
CA GLY A 90 -17.12 5.30 6.38
C GLY A 90 -17.16 6.27 5.20
N GLU A 91 -16.25 7.22 5.23
CA GLU A 91 -16.11 8.31 4.26
C GLU A 91 -14.79 8.17 3.48
N LEU A 92 -14.72 8.76 2.28
CA LEU A 92 -13.54 8.66 1.42
C LEU A 92 -12.30 9.29 2.08
N GLU A 93 -12.56 10.25 2.96
CA GLU A 93 -11.63 10.97 3.83
C GLU A 93 -10.97 10.02 4.83
N HIS A 94 -11.66 8.97 5.29
CA HIS A 94 -11.06 7.95 6.16
C HIS A 94 -9.97 7.16 5.41
N ALA A 95 -10.23 6.77 4.16
CA ALA A 95 -9.22 6.16 3.31
C ALA A 95 -8.08 7.15 2.99
N ALA A 96 -8.40 8.42 2.77
CA ALA A 96 -7.40 9.46 2.54
C ALA A 96 -6.48 9.67 3.75
N ALA A 97 -7.02 9.65 4.96
CA ALA A 97 -6.28 9.80 6.21
C ALA A 97 -5.32 8.63 6.43
N VAL A 98 -5.74 7.38 6.19
CA VAL A 98 -4.84 6.22 6.25
C VAL A 98 -3.69 6.33 5.22
N LEU A 99 -3.95 6.94 4.07
CA LEU A 99 -2.94 7.17 3.02
C LEU A 99 -2.18 8.50 3.19
N HIS A 100 -2.34 9.20 4.31
CA HIS A 100 -1.69 10.48 4.57
C HIS A 100 -0.15 10.41 4.40
N PRO A 101 0.54 11.50 4.03
CA PRO A 101 1.99 11.53 3.84
C PRO A 101 2.85 10.96 4.99
N LYS A 102 2.34 10.94 6.23
CA LYS A 102 2.97 10.26 7.39
C LYS A 102 3.36 8.81 7.07
N LEU A 103 2.55 8.08 6.29
CA LEU A 103 2.83 6.72 5.83
C LEU A 103 4.13 6.61 5.02
N GLY A 104 4.53 7.66 4.31
CA GLY A 104 5.66 7.60 3.38
C GLY A 104 7.03 7.42 4.05
N ALA A 105 7.25 8.04 5.21
CA ALA A 105 8.52 7.95 5.94
C ALA A 105 8.87 6.51 6.36
N PRO A 106 7.98 5.74 7.04
CA PRO A 106 8.28 4.35 7.39
C PRO A 106 8.45 3.44 6.18
N VAL A 107 7.69 3.63 5.10
CA VAL A 107 7.90 2.88 3.84
C VAL A 107 9.32 3.11 3.32
N ARG A 108 9.75 4.37 3.21
CA ARG A 108 11.09 4.72 2.72
C ARG A 108 12.20 4.17 3.58
N LYS A 109 12.01 4.15 4.90
CA LYS A 109 12.95 3.56 5.85
C LYS A 109 13.15 2.06 5.55
N VAL A 110 12.09 1.31 5.30
CA VAL A 110 12.16 -0.12 4.97
C VAL A 110 12.83 -0.35 3.61
N LEU A 111 12.60 0.54 2.64
CA LEU A 111 13.16 0.43 1.29
C LEU A 111 14.55 1.08 1.12
N GLY A 112 15.09 1.66 2.18
CA GLY A 112 16.36 2.41 2.23
C GLY A 112 16.36 3.74 1.48
N LYS A 113 15.53 3.90 0.45
CA LYS A 113 15.31 5.16 -0.28
C LYS A 113 13.95 5.15 -0.98
N GLY A 114 13.61 6.25 -1.64
CA GLY A 114 12.45 6.37 -2.52
C GLY A 114 12.08 7.84 -2.63
N ALA A 115 12.70 8.57 -3.55
CA ALA A 115 12.52 10.02 -3.64
C ALA A 115 11.18 10.41 -4.28
N ALA A 116 10.58 9.54 -5.11
CA ALA A 116 9.34 9.85 -5.83
C ALA A 116 8.13 9.92 -4.90
N LEU A 117 7.05 10.59 -5.29
CA LEU A 117 5.79 10.45 -4.57
C LEU A 117 5.30 8.98 -4.65
N ILE A 118 4.77 8.44 -3.54
CA ILE A 118 4.16 7.10 -3.57
C ILE A 118 2.79 7.23 -4.25
N PRO A 119 2.59 6.63 -5.44
CA PRO A 119 1.31 6.71 -6.13
C PRO A 119 0.22 6.03 -5.30
N SER A 120 -1.00 6.57 -5.36
CA SER A 120 -2.08 6.06 -4.53
C SER A 120 -3.46 6.12 -5.14
N SER A 121 -4.29 5.14 -4.77
CA SER A 121 -5.73 5.13 -5.06
C SER A 121 -6.52 4.99 -3.76
N LYS A 122 -7.75 5.54 -3.73
CA LYS A 122 -8.68 5.38 -2.62
C LYS A 122 -10.08 5.14 -3.14
N LYS A 123 -10.83 4.27 -2.47
CA LYS A 123 -12.20 3.90 -2.87
C LYS A 123 -13.09 3.71 -1.64
N ARG A 124 -14.37 4.05 -1.76
CA ARG A 124 -15.43 3.57 -0.87
C ARG A 124 -16.18 2.43 -1.57
N GLY A 125 -16.44 1.33 -0.86
CA GLY A 125 -17.13 0.19 -1.44
C GLY A 125 -17.52 -0.88 -0.41
N GLY A 126 -18.34 -1.82 -0.86
CA GLY A 126 -18.78 -2.97 -0.07
C GLY A 126 -17.70 -4.05 0.10
N LEU A 127 -18.07 -5.12 0.80
CA LEU A 127 -17.19 -6.28 1.01
C LEU A 127 -16.82 -6.93 -0.34
N GLY A 128 -15.53 -7.22 -0.52
CA GLY A 128 -15.03 -7.82 -1.76
C GLY A 128 -14.75 -6.82 -2.88
N VAL A 129 -14.83 -5.52 -2.63
CA VAL A 129 -14.48 -4.49 -3.63
C VAL A 129 -13.03 -4.65 -4.10
N ALA A 130 -12.83 -4.63 -5.42
CA ALA A 130 -11.51 -4.61 -6.03
C ALA A 130 -10.83 -3.25 -5.82
N LEU A 131 -9.55 -3.32 -5.44
CA LEU A 131 -8.70 -2.17 -5.18
C LEU A 131 -7.42 -2.28 -6.02
N ASP A 132 -7.28 -1.40 -7.00
CA ASP A 132 -6.09 -1.31 -7.82
C ASP A 132 -5.01 -0.51 -7.09
N ILE A 133 -3.82 -1.09 -6.94
CA ILE A 133 -2.67 -0.43 -6.33
C ILE A 133 -1.77 0.07 -7.47
N PRO A 134 -1.77 1.39 -7.78
CA PRO A 134 -0.88 1.90 -8.80
C PRO A 134 0.57 1.75 -8.32
N LEU A 135 1.44 1.31 -9.21
CA LEU A 135 2.88 1.22 -8.96
C LEU A 135 3.60 2.31 -9.76
N GLY A 136 4.69 2.83 -9.21
CA GLY A 136 5.60 3.72 -9.91
C GLY A 136 7.01 3.57 -9.39
N HIS A 137 8.00 3.90 -10.23
CA HIS A 137 9.41 3.81 -9.86
C HIS A 137 9.70 4.61 -8.59
N LYS A 138 10.30 3.96 -7.59
CA LYS A 138 10.42 4.54 -6.25
C LYS A 138 11.26 5.82 -6.20
N ASP A 139 12.18 6.00 -7.14
CA ASP A 139 13.14 7.13 -7.11
C ASP A 139 12.86 8.26 -8.10
N ALA A 140 12.02 8.02 -9.11
CA ALA A 140 11.83 8.97 -10.21
C ALA A 140 10.44 8.80 -10.80
N ALA A 141 9.61 9.84 -10.67
CA ALA A 141 8.19 9.78 -11.04
C ALA A 141 7.94 9.64 -12.56
N PHE A 142 8.93 9.90 -13.40
CA PHE A 142 8.78 9.93 -14.87
C PHE A 142 9.39 8.72 -15.59
N VAL A 143 9.80 7.67 -14.86
CA VAL A 143 10.32 6.44 -15.46
C VAL A 143 9.16 5.61 -15.98
N ARG A 144 8.93 5.65 -17.29
CA ARG A 144 7.82 4.95 -17.98
C ARG A 144 7.88 3.41 -17.87
N SER A 145 9.06 2.83 -17.68
CA SER A 145 9.24 1.37 -17.71
C SER A 145 8.72 0.63 -16.47
N HIS A 146 8.22 1.36 -15.46
CA HIS A 146 7.85 0.87 -14.13
C HIS A 146 6.40 1.25 -13.81
#